data_AF-A0A0W8JAN2-F1
#
_entry.id   AF-A0A0W8JAN2-F1
#
_cell.length_a   1.000
_cell.length_b   1.000
_cell.length_c   1.000
_cell.angle_alpha   90.00
_cell.angle_beta   90.00
_cell.angle_gamma   90.00
#
_symmetry.space_group_name_H-M   'P 1'
#
loop_
_entity.id
_entity.type
_entity.pdbx_description
1 polymer ?
#
loop_
_entity_poly.entity_id
_entity_poly.type
_entity_poly.pdbx_seq_one_letter_code
_entity_poly.pdbx_strand_id
1 'polypeptide(L)'
;MNIRYFLTDDGLIRTEKALKVNRVDYSAFVELSEQQIEEFVINAPPEGKQRDSLSWIDMPVVVTAESEYQWVQKELADVDIQLKYHATCDTKRQQLTAEDWYGYAIALRDYTTTDDAGNPVLVGNTRPIRPTDEG
;
A
#
# COMPACT_ATOMS: atom_id res chain seq x y z
N MET A 1 7.02 -35.42 -17.41
CA MET A 1 5.58 -35.36 -17.13
C MET A 1 5.18 -33.92 -17.34
N ASN A 2 4.47 -33.61 -18.44
CA ASN A 2 4.12 -32.24 -18.79
C ASN A 2 3.05 -31.74 -17.80
N ILE A 3 3.40 -30.71 -17.03
CA ILE A 3 2.46 -30.06 -16.11
C ILE A 3 1.63 -29.10 -16.96
N ARG A 4 0.32 -29.31 -17.00
CA ARG A 4 -0.62 -28.42 -17.68
C ARG A 4 -1.06 -27.30 -16.76
N TYR A 5 -1.16 -26.10 -17.33
CA TYR A 5 -1.54 -24.88 -16.62
C TYR A 5 -2.78 -24.28 -17.28
N PHE A 6 -3.70 -23.79 -16.45
CA PHE A 6 -4.98 -23.26 -16.89
C PHE A 6 -5.20 -21.88 -16.28
N LEU A 7 -5.68 -20.93 -17.08
CA LEU A 7 -6.18 -19.64 -16.61
C LEU A 7 -7.63 -19.80 -16.14
N THR A 8 -7.87 -19.55 -14.86
CA THR A 8 -9.19 -19.64 -14.24
C THR A 8 -9.95 -18.32 -14.32
N ASP A 9 -11.27 -18.38 -14.10
CA ASP A 9 -12.20 -17.25 -14.27
C ASP A 9 -11.89 -16.07 -13.32
N ASP A 10 -11.22 -16.34 -12.20
CA ASP A 10 -10.71 -15.37 -11.23
C ASP A 10 -9.40 -14.69 -11.68
N GLY A 11 -8.92 -14.98 -12.90
CA GLY A 11 -7.69 -14.44 -13.47
C GLY A 11 -6.41 -15.10 -12.96
N LEU A 12 -6.52 -16.18 -12.16
CA LEU A 12 -5.37 -16.89 -11.62
C LEU A 12 -4.94 -18.04 -12.53
N ILE A 13 -3.67 -18.42 -12.49
CA ILE A 13 -3.17 -19.58 -13.24
C ILE A 13 -2.95 -20.74 -12.27
N ARG A 14 -3.54 -21.89 -12.58
CA ARG A 14 -3.51 -23.08 -11.72
C ARG A 14 -3.03 -24.30 -12.50
N THR A 15 -2.35 -25.22 -11.80
CA THR A 15 -1.98 -26.51 -12.39
C THR A 15 -3.18 -27.45 -12.47
N GLU A 16 -3.19 -28.35 -13.46
CA GLU A 16 -4.16 -29.44 -13.54
C GLU A 16 -4.27 -30.21 -12.20
N LYS A 17 -3.13 -30.42 -11.54
CA LYS A 17 -3.06 -31.10 -10.25
C LYS A 17 -3.80 -30.33 -9.16
N ALA A 18 -3.59 -29.02 -9.05
CA ALA A 18 -4.26 -28.18 -8.04
C ALA A 18 -5.78 -28.14 -8.26
N LEU A 19 -6.22 -28.05 -9.51
CA LEU A 19 -7.64 -28.03 -9.87
C LEU A 19 -8.33 -29.36 -9.51
N LYS A 20 -7.67 -30.49 -9.79
CA LYS A 20 -8.16 -31.83 -9.39
C LYS A 20 -8.26 -31.98 -7.87
N VAL A 21 -7.27 -31.51 -7.11
CA VAL A 21 -7.29 -31.56 -5.64
C VAL A 21 -8.49 -30.78 -5.09
N ASN A 22 -8.78 -29.61 -5.68
CA ASN A 22 -9.88 -28.77 -5.26
C ASN A 22 -11.23 -29.16 -5.89
N ARG A 23 -11.30 -30.28 -6.63
CA ARG A 23 -12.50 -30.76 -7.35
C ARG A 23 -13.12 -29.70 -8.27
N VAL A 24 -12.28 -28.84 -8.85
CA VAL A 24 -12.70 -27.82 -9.80
C VAL A 24 -12.71 -28.45 -11.20
N ASP A 25 -13.82 -28.30 -11.92
CA ASP A 25 -13.89 -28.68 -13.33
C ASP A 25 -13.06 -27.69 -14.16
N TYR A 26 -11.94 -28.16 -14.65
CA TYR A 26 -10.98 -27.35 -15.41
C TYR A 26 -11.15 -27.49 -16.92
N SER A 27 -12.12 -28.27 -17.39
CA SER A 27 -12.43 -28.38 -18.82
C SER A 27 -13.02 -27.09 -19.40
N ALA A 28 -13.56 -26.23 -18.54
CA ALA A 28 -14.08 -24.91 -18.88
C ALA A 28 -12.99 -23.82 -18.96
N PHE A 29 -11.77 -24.10 -18.49
CA PHE A 29 -10.69 -23.12 -18.42
C PHE A 29 -9.77 -23.16 -19.63
N VAL A 30 -9.07 -22.06 -19.87
CA VAL A 30 -8.13 -21.92 -20.98
C VAL A 30 -6.80 -22.57 -20.60
N GLU A 31 -6.43 -23.67 -21.28
CA GLU A 31 -5.09 -24.26 -21.16
C GLU A 31 -4.04 -23.33 -21.79
N LEU A 32 -2.96 -23.06 -21.06
CA LEU A 32 -1.87 -22.20 -21.52
C LEU A 32 -0.84 -23.00 -22.32
N SER A 33 -0.37 -22.43 -23.42
CA SER A 33 0.75 -22.98 -24.20
C SER A 33 2.09 -22.77 -23.49
N GLU A 34 3.10 -23.55 -23.89
CA GLU A 34 4.48 -23.39 -23.38
C GLU A 34 5.01 -21.96 -23.59
N GLN A 35 4.74 -21.37 -24.75
CA GLN A 35 5.13 -19.98 -25.05
C GLN A 35 4.43 -18.98 -24.11
N GLN A 36 3.15 -19.15 -23.82
CA GLN A 36 2.42 -18.26 -22.90
C GLN A 36 2.95 -18.38 -21.47
N ILE A 37 3.37 -19.58 -21.06
CA ILE A 37 4.01 -19.81 -19.76
C ILE A 37 5.37 -19.10 -19.70
N GLU A 38 6.20 -19.23 -20.74
CA GLU A 38 7.50 -18.56 -20.80
C GLU A 38 7.38 -17.04 -20.79
N GLU A 39 6.48 -16.47 -21.61
CA GLU A 39 6.20 -15.03 -21.63
C GLU A 39 5.74 -14.52 -20.25
N PHE A 40 4.91 -15.30 -19.55
CA PHE A 40 4.45 -14.95 -18.20
C PHE A 40 5.58 -14.99 -17.14
N VAL A 41 6.54 -15.92 -17.29
CA VAL A 41 7.68 -16.08 -16.38
C VAL A 41 8.73 -14.99 -16.57
N ILE A 42 8.92 -14.52 -17.81
CA ILE A 42 10.02 -13.63 -18.21
C ILE A 42 9.65 -12.14 -18.03
N ASN A 43 8.38 -11.77 -18.17
CA ASN A 43 7.96 -10.37 -18.07
C ASN A 43 8.02 -9.85 -16.62
N ALA A 44 8.49 -8.62 -16.47
CA ALA A 44 8.47 -7.91 -15.18
C ALA A 44 7.02 -7.74 -14.68
N PRO A 45 6.79 -7.75 -13.35
CA PRO A 45 5.46 -7.51 -12.80
C PRO A 45 4.91 -6.17 -13.30
N PRO A 46 3.62 -6.11 -13.65
CA PRO A 46 2.91 -4.84 -13.74
C PRO A 46 3.03 -4.06 -12.43
N GLU A 47 2.99 -2.72 -12.51
CA GLU A 47 3.07 -1.86 -11.33
C GLU A 47 2.03 -2.26 -10.27
N GLY A 48 2.46 -2.40 -9.01
CA GLY A 48 1.58 -2.78 -7.90
C GLY A 48 1.14 -4.26 -7.90
N LYS A 49 1.76 -5.14 -8.70
CA LYS A 49 1.51 -6.58 -8.68
C LYS A 49 2.74 -7.33 -8.16
N GLN A 50 2.52 -8.43 -7.44
CA GLN A 50 3.57 -9.39 -7.06
C GLN A 50 3.25 -10.77 -7.62
N ARG A 51 4.28 -11.63 -7.70
CA ARG A 51 4.14 -12.99 -8.23
C ARG A 51 3.71 -13.95 -7.14
N ASP A 52 2.53 -14.54 -7.30
CA ASP A 52 2.15 -15.77 -6.60
C ASP A 52 2.01 -16.89 -7.63
N SER A 53 3.01 -17.78 -7.65
CA SER A 53 3.07 -18.90 -8.57
C SER A 53 3.04 -18.47 -10.05
N LEU A 54 1.95 -18.77 -10.77
CA LEU A 54 1.72 -18.33 -12.16
C LEU A 54 0.67 -17.22 -12.25
N SER A 55 0.34 -16.54 -11.17
CA SER A 55 -0.57 -15.39 -11.19
C SER A 55 0.12 -14.11 -10.73
N TRP A 56 -0.29 -12.99 -11.34
CA TRP A 56 0.01 -11.66 -10.82
C TRP A 56 -1.10 -11.31 -9.83
N ILE A 57 -0.77 -11.32 -8.55
CA ILE A 57 -1.69 -10.87 -7.51
C ILE A 57 -1.43 -9.38 -7.26
N ASP A 58 -2.47 -8.65 -6.87
CA ASP A 58 -2.27 -7.33 -6.28
C ASP A 58 -1.26 -7.44 -5.15
N MET A 59 -0.24 -6.58 -5.18
CA MET A 59 0.51 -6.34 -3.96
C MET A 59 -0.54 -5.86 -2.96
N PRO A 60 -0.75 -6.57 -1.84
CA PRO A 60 -1.44 -5.94 -0.75
C PRO A 60 -0.68 -4.64 -0.51
N VAL A 61 -1.39 -3.50 -0.54
CA VAL A 61 -0.82 -2.27 0.00
C VAL A 61 -0.61 -2.57 1.46
N VAL A 62 0.55 -3.13 1.79
CA VAL A 62 0.95 -3.36 3.16
C VAL A 62 1.18 -1.94 3.64
N VAL A 63 0.20 -1.43 4.37
CA VAL A 63 0.38 -0.28 5.25
C VAL A 63 1.44 -0.74 6.25
N THR A 64 2.70 -0.56 5.88
CA THR A 64 3.85 -0.87 6.74
C THR A 64 4.04 0.30 7.69
N ALA A 65 4.59 0.02 8.87
CA ALA A 65 5.00 1.08 9.78
C ALA A 65 5.97 2.06 9.08
N GLU A 66 6.83 1.56 8.18
CA GLU A 66 7.71 2.39 7.35
C GLU A 66 6.93 3.34 6.43
N SER A 67 5.99 2.83 5.63
CA SER A 67 5.22 3.67 4.70
C SER A 67 4.38 4.73 5.42
N GLU A 68 3.80 4.38 6.56
CA GLU A 68 3.02 5.33 7.36
C GLU A 68 3.90 6.35 8.06
N TYR A 69 5.06 5.94 8.57
CA TYR A 69 6.04 6.85 9.14
C TYR A 69 6.56 7.85 8.10
N GLN A 70 6.87 7.40 6.88
CA GLN A 70 7.26 8.28 5.78
C GLN A 70 6.15 9.26 5.41
N TRP A 71 4.89 8.83 5.45
CA TRP A 71 3.76 9.75 5.27
C TRP A 71 3.67 10.76 6.42
N VAL A 72 3.78 10.32 7.68
CA VAL A 72 3.79 11.20 8.85
C VAL A 72 4.90 12.25 8.76
N GLN A 73 6.11 11.89 8.33
CA GLN A 73 7.19 12.86 8.16
C GLN A 73 6.87 13.93 7.11
N LYS A 74 6.19 13.57 6.02
CA LYS A 74 5.73 14.55 5.01
C LYS A 74 4.68 15.49 5.58
N GLU A 75 3.71 14.95 6.31
CA GLU A 75 2.69 15.78 6.98
C GLU A 75 3.31 16.72 8.01
N LEU A 76 4.24 16.25 8.83
CA LEU A 76 4.94 17.09 9.80
C LEU A 76 5.74 18.20 9.12
N ALA A 77 6.34 17.94 7.96
CA ALA A 77 7.02 18.97 7.17
C ALA A 77 6.04 20.06 6.68
N ASP A 78 4.84 19.68 6.26
CA ASP A 78 3.78 20.62 5.90
C ASP A 78 3.31 21.45 7.12
N VAL A 79 3.14 20.80 8.27
CA VAL A 79 2.78 21.48 9.52
C VAL A 79 3.84 22.51 9.91
N ASP A 80 5.13 22.16 9.82
CA ASP A 80 6.22 23.08 10.11
C ASP A 80 6.21 24.30 9.19
N ILE A 81 5.82 24.14 7.92
CA ILE A 81 5.65 25.26 6.99
C ILE A 81 4.51 26.17 7.44
N GLN A 82 3.36 25.60 7.81
CA GLN A 82 2.21 26.36 8.28
C GLN A 82 2.52 27.13 9.56
N LEU A 83 3.19 26.49 10.53
CA LEU A 83 3.63 27.14 11.77
C LEU A 83 4.63 28.28 11.52
N LYS A 84 5.50 28.15 10.50
CA LYS A 84 6.38 29.25 10.08
C LYS A 84 5.60 30.44 9.51
N TYR A 85 4.54 30.21 8.73
CA TYR A 85 3.68 31.30 8.25
C TYR A 85 3.01 32.04 9.40
N HIS A 86 2.48 31.30 10.39
CA HIS A 86 1.94 31.89 11.64
C HIS A 86 3.01 32.72 12.38
N ALA A 87 4.24 32.20 12.52
CA ALA A 87 5.33 32.91 13.20
C ALA A 87 5.77 34.21 12.50
N THR A 88 5.63 34.28 11.18
CA THR A 88 5.91 35.50 10.39
C THR A 88 4.68 36.36 10.10
N CYS A 89 3.50 35.97 10.61
CA CYS A 89 2.22 36.60 10.32
C CYS A 89 1.89 36.67 8.81
N ASP A 90 2.27 35.67 8.00
CA ASP A 90 1.94 35.60 6.57
C ASP A 90 0.48 35.14 6.39
N THR A 91 -0.45 36.06 6.66
CA THR A 91 -1.90 35.79 6.67
C THR A 91 -2.46 35.38 5.32
N LYS A 92 -1.69 35.49 4.23
CA LYS A 92 -2.12 35.08 2.89
C LYS A 92 -1.91 33.59 2.63
N ARG A 93 -0.97 32.97 3.35
CA ARG A 93 -0.57 31.57 3.15
C ARG A 93 -0.87 30.68 4.34
N GLN A 94 -0.97 31.26 5.54
CA GLN A 94 -1.41 30.51 6.71
C GLN A 94 -2.82 29.99 6.47
N GLN A 95 -3.01 28.72 6.76
CA GLN A 95 -4.31 28.05 6.84
C GLN A 95 -4.59 27.75 8.31
N LEU A 96 -5.87 27.63 8.70
CA LEU A 96 -6.29 27.24 10.06
C LEU A 96 -5.65 28.10 11.18
N THR A 97 -5.90 27.72 12.44
CA THR A 97 -5.19 28.32 13.57
C THR A 97 -3.88 27.57 13.86
N ALA A 98 -2.95 28.24 14.55
CA ALA A 98 -1.74 27.58 15.02
C ALA A 98 -2.06 26.41 15.99
N GLU A 99 -3.15 26.53 16.76
CA GLU A 99 -3.61 25.49 17.68
C GLU A 99 -4.05 24.22 16.95
N ASP A 100 -4.77 24.36 15.82
CA ASP A 100 -5.16 23.21 14.98
C ASP A 100 -3.92 22.46 14.46
N TRP A 101 -2.91 23.21 14.02
CA TRP A 101 -1.66 22.64 13.54
C TRP A 101 -0.86 21.95 14.65
N TYR A 102 -0.86 22.51 15.87
CA TYR A 102 -0.24 21.84 17.02
C TYR A 102 -0.96 20.54 17.37
N GLY A 103 -2.29 20.56 17.40
CA GLY A 103 -3.10 19.36 17.65
C GLY A 103 -2.83 18.26 16.61
N TYR A 104 -2.79 18.64 15.33
CA TYR A 104 -2.48 17.69 14.26
C TYR A 104 -1.06 17.13 14.34
N ALA A 105 -0.06 17.96 14.64
CA ALA A 105 1.33 17.50 14.83
C ALA A 105 1.47 16.51 16.00
N ILE A 106 0.73 16.70 17.09
CA ILE A 106 0.71 15.77 18.22
C ILE A 106 0.08 14.44 17.77
N ALA A 107 -1.09 14.49 17.14
CA ALA A 107 -1.76 13.28 16.66
C ALA A 107 -0.90 12.46 15.68
N LEU A 108 -0.14 13.13 14.80
CA LEU A 108 0.82 12.50 13.89
C LEU A 108 1.95 11.76 14.63
N ARG A 109 2.52 12.38 15.67
CA ARG A 109 3.58 11.78 16.49
C ARG A 109 3.08 10.66 17.40
N ASP A 110 1.84 10.74 17.83
CA ASP A 110 1.16 9.68 18.58
C ASP A 110 0.74 8.50 17.69
N TYR A 111 0.64 8.72 16.37
CA TYR A 111 0.27 7.68 15.41
C TYR A 111 1.47 6.81 15.00
N THR A 112 2.61 7.42 14.68
CA THR A 112 3.85 6.69 14.35
C THR A 112 5.06 7.26 15.09
N THR A 113 5.97 6.38 15.51
CA THR A 113 7.26 6.76 16.09
C THR A 113 8.34 5.79 15.64
N THR A 114 9.55 5.92 16.18
CA THR A 114 10.61 4.92 16.05
C THR A 114 10.80 4.16 17.36
N ASP A 115 11.11 2.88 17.30
CA ASP A 115 11.60 2.10 18.44
C ASP A 115 13.02 2.52 18.85
N ASP A 116 13.56 1.89 19.91
CA ASP A 116 14.91 2.17 20.42
C ASP A 116 16.04 1.89 19.41
N ALA A 117 15.76 1.09 18.36
CA ALA A 117 16.70 0.80 17.28
C ALA A 117 16.51 1.72 16.06
N GLY A 118 15.55 2.66 16.12
CA GLY A 118 15.24 3.59 15.04
C GLY A 118 14.29 3.02 13.98
N ASN A 119 13.68 1.86 14.20
CA ASN A 119 12.73 1.29 13.25
C ASN A 119 11.36 1.91 13.44
N PRO A 120 10.67 2.30 12.35
CA PRO A 120 9.31 2.81 12.46
C PRO A 120 8.34 1.80 13.06
N VAL A 121 7.48 2.30 13.94
CA VAL A 121 6.40 1.55 14.59
C VAL A 121 5.10 2.34 14.55
N LEU A 122 3.98 1.63 14.36
CA LEU A 122 2.64 2.19 14.53
C LEU A 122 2.28 2.13 16.02
N VAL A 123 1.90 3.27 16.58
CA VAL A 123 1.45 3.38 17.98
C VAL A 123 -0.07 3.56 18.02
N GLY A 124 -0.62 4.34 17.09
CA GLY A 124 -2.05 4.56 16.95
C GLY A 124 -2.72 3.58 15.98
N ASN A 125 -3.97 3.20 16.28
CA ASN A 125 -4.77 2.32 15.41
C ASN A 125 -5.50 3.07 14.29
N THR A 126 -5.51 4.40 14.32
CA THR A 126 -6.27 5.22 13.38
C THR A 126 -5.40 6.35 12.88
N ARG A 127 -5.34 6.50 11.56
CA ARG A 127 -4.59 7.54 10.90
C ARG A 127 -5.18 8.92 11.25
N PRO A 128 -4.38 9.88 11.72
CA PRO A 128 -4.82 11.24 12.00
C PRO A 128 -5.42 11.89 10.76
N ILE A 129 -6.52 12.60 10.96
CA ILE A 129 -7.19 13.36 9.90
C ILE A 129 -6.63 14.77 9.93
N ARG A 130 -6.16 15.26 8.77
CA ARG A 130 -5.73 16.64 8.63
C ARG A 130 -6.91 17.56 8.94
N PRO A 131 -6.74 18.58 9.80
CA PRO A 131 -7.80 19.54 10.08
C PRO A 131 -8.20 20.27 8.79
N THR A 132 -9.49 20.60 8.68
CA THR A 132 -10.08 21.37 7.59
C THR A 132 -10.78 22.60 8.15
N ASP A 133 -10.94 23.65 7.35
CA ASP A 133 -11.66 24.88 7.76
C ASP A 133 -13.17 24.63 8.02
N GLU A 134 -13.65 23.38 7.95
CA GLU A 134 -15.03 23.01 8.27
C GLU A 134 -15.17 22.75 9.78
N GLY A 135 -15.21 23.84 10.54
CA GLY A 135 -15.53 23.88 11.98
C GLY A 135 -16.43 25.06 12.33
#